data_AF-A0A947Z9R9-F1
#
_entry.id   AF-A0A947Z9R9-F1
#
_cell.length_a   1.000
_cell.length_b   1.000
_cell.length_c   1.000
_cell.angle_alpha   90.00
_cell.angle_beta   90.00
_cell.angle_gamma   90.00
#
_symmetry.space_group_name_H-M   'P 1'
#
loop_
_entity.id
_entity.type
_entity.pdbx_description
1 polymer ?
#
loop_
_entity_poly.entity_id
_entity_poly.type
_entity_poly.pdbx_seq_one_letter_code
_entity_poly.pdbx_strand_id
1 'polypeptide(L)'
;MRVITIILCAVLMISCDSETGGNSNCGDSVVDPGEDCDGEDMGGGTCITLQYYGGTLSCNSNCTYDITECQGAGVCGDNLLQPDFEECEGSDLDFQSCETLGFYSGTLACDSACQFDLSNCQGECGDGTLEEQWEECEANNIPSSCEELGYYGGVLACAPNCTFNVADCATYGVCGDGAVQSIYEECDTTSLQGATCEDVGKWYGDLSCADDCTL
;
A
#
# COMPACT_ATOMS: atom_id res chain seq x y z
N MET A 1 87.36 26.92 29.51
CA MET A 1 88.37 27.22 28.46
C MET A 1 88.29 26.09 27.45
N ARG A 2 87.79 26.18 26.21
CA ARG A 2 87.47 27.24 25.25
C ARG A 2 86.34 26.68 24.33
N VAL A 3 85.28 27.45 24.03
CA VAL A 3 84.99 28.22 22.77
C VAL A 3 84.85 27.34 21.51
N ILE A 4 83.91 27.71 20.62
CA ILE A 4 83.74 27.37 19.17
C ILE A 4 82.51 26.45 18.94
N THR A 5 81.41 26.78 18.24
CA THR A 5 81.00 27.91 17.39
C THR A 5 79.46 27.99 17.36
N ILE A 6 78.95 29.22 17.29
CA ILE A 6 77.58 29.57 16.93
C ILE A 6 77.40 29.36 15.41
N ILE A 7 76.47 28.49 15.00
CA ILE A 7 75.81 28.51 13.68
C ILE A 7 74.32 28.32 14.03
N LEU A 8 73.60 29.36 14.44
CA LEU A 8 72.84 30.27 13.57
C LEU A 8 72.41 29.64 12.23
N CYS A 9 71.67 28.53 12.30
CA CYS A 9 70.58 28.31 11.36
C CYS A 9 69.29 28.53 12.14
N ALA A 10 68.92 29.82 12.28
CA ALA A 10 67.55 30.17 12.58
C ALA A 10 66.71 29.68 11.39
N VAL A 11 66.23 28.44 11.50
CA VAL A 11 65.13 27.96 10.69
C VAL A 11 63.99 28.90 11.08
N LEU A 12 63.74 29.87 10.21
CA LEU A 12 62.56 30.70 10.24
C LEU A 12 61.39 29.72 10.19
N MET A 13 60.91 29.32 11.37
CA MET A 13 59.55 28.87 11.59
C MET A 13 58.71 30.10 11.24
N ILE A 14 58.50 30.30 9.93
CA ILE A 14 57.38 31.06 9.41
C ILE A 14 56.19 30.17 9.78
N SER A 15 55.80 30.27 11.05
CA SER A 15 54.43 30.00 11.42
C SER A 15 53.64 31.02 10.63
N CYS A 16 52.89 30.55 9.64
CA CYS A 16 51.87 31.38 9.04
C CYS A 16 50.84 31.59 10.16
N ASP A 17 50.92 32.73 10.85
CA ASP A 17 49.77 33.25 11.58
C ASP A 17 48.73 33.60 10.51
N SER A 18 47.94 32.60 10.11
CA SER A 18 46.66 32.86 9.49
C SER A 18 45.74 33.41 10.59
N GLU A 19 45.96 34.68 10.91
CA GLU A 19 44.89 35.59 11.32
C GLU A 19 43.95 35.73 10.10
N THR A 20 43.29 34.65 9.66
CA THR A 20 42.19 34.73 8.71
C THR A 20 40.96 35.20 9.46
N GLY A 21 41.03 36.45 9.93
CA GLY A 21 39.85 37.23 10.21
C GLY A 21 39.10 37.45 8.91
N GLY A 22 38.06 36.64 8.71
CA GLY A 22 36.82 36.99 8.02
C GLY A 22 36.94 37.87 6.78
N ASN A 23 37.46 37.31 5.70
CA ASN A 23 37.00 37.70 4.37
C ASN A 23 36.68 36.40 3.63
N SER A 24 35.56 35.77 4.03
CA SER A 24 34.85 34.76 3.23
C SER A 24 34.61 35.42 1.88
N ASN A 25 35.47 35.13 0.90
CA ASN A 25 35.44 35.84 -0.36
C ASN A 25 34.49 35.08 -1.27
N CYS A 26 33.21 35.31 -1.05
CA CYS A 26 32.22 34.79 -1.95
C CYS A 26 32.56 35.15 -3.41
N GLY A 27 32.65 34.14 -4.26
CA GLY A 27 33.06 34.25 -5.66
C GLY A 27 34.50 33.84 -5.93
N ASP A 28 35.18 33.12 -5.02
CA ASP A 28 36.52 32.58 -5.25
C ASP A 28 36.53 31.12 -5.77
N SER A 29 35.33 30.58 -6.01
CA SER A 29 35.06 29.23 -6.52
C SER A 29 35.46 28.10 -5.57
N VAL A 30 35.58 28.38 -4.27
CA VAL A 30 35.80 27.40 -3.22
C VAL A 30 34.79 27.64 -2.10
N VAL A 31 34.01 26.62 -1.73
CA VAL A 31 33.08 26.74 -0.61
C VAL A 31 33.86 26.81 0.72
N ASP A 32 33.91 28.01 1.31
CA ASP A 32 34.58 28.27 2.59
C ASP A 32 33.65 28.00 3.79
N PRO A 33 34.19 27.84 5.03
CA PRO A 33 33.38 27.70 6.22
C PRO A 33 32.43 28.88 6.44
N GLY A 34 31.13 28.63 6.29
CA GLY A 34 30.07 29.65 6.44
C GLY A 34 29.36 30.00 5.13
N GLU A 35 29.80 29.43 4.01
CA GLU A 35 29.14 29.52 2.70
C GLU A 35 28.35 28.24 2.42
N ASP A 36 27.20 28.38 1.78
CA ASP A 36 26.42 27.23 1.28
C ASP A 36 26.95 26.77 -0.09
N CYS A 37 27.50 27.70 -0.88
CA CYS A 37 28.01 27.51 -2.23
C CYS A 37 28.97 28.65 -2.60
N ASP A 38 29.81 28.48 -3.63
CA ASP A 38 30.59 29.55 -4.24
C ASP A 38 30.61 29.40 -5.77
N GLY A 39 29.90 30.30 -6.47
CA GLY A 39 29.83 30.31 -7.92
C GLY A 39 29.15 29.04 -8.48
N GLU A 40 29.92 28.21 -9.20
CA GLU A 40 29.44 26.91 -9.71
C GLU A 40 29.67 25.76 -8.72
N ASP A 41 30.48 25.96 -7.67
CA ASP A 41 30.66 24.96 -6.62
C ASP A 41 29.50 25.02 -5.63
N MET A 42 28.58 24.06 -5.74
CA MET A 42 27.40 23.96 -4.87
C MET A 42 27.70 23.30 -3.52
N GLY A 43 28.97 22.95 -3.23
CA GLY A 43 29.32 22.29 -1.97
C GLY A 43 28.67 20.91 -1.80
N GLY A 44 28.27 20.28 -2.92
CA GLY A 44 27.49 19.04 -2.93
C GLY A 44 25.97 19.21 -2.76
N GLY A 45 25.48 20.44 -2.63
CA GLY A 45 24.05 20.74 -2.60
C GLY A 45 23.37 20.56 -3.96
N THR A 46 22.15 20.06 -3.93
CA THR A 46 21.20 20.05 -5.05
C THR A 46 19.80 20.36 -4.50
N CYS A 47 18.82 20.67 -5.35
CA CYS A 47 17.44 20.81 -4.90
C CYS A 47 16.95 19.55 -4.15
N ILE A 48 17.33 18.35 -4.64
CA ILE A 48 17.02 17.08 -3.98
C ILE A 48 17.63 16.95 -2.57
N THR A 49 18.90 17.32 -2.36
CA THR A 49 19.50 17.28 -1.01
C THR A 49 18.85 18.27 -0.05
N LEU A 50 18.22 19.32 -0.59
CA LEU A 50 17.42 20.30 0.14
C LEU A 50 15.94 19.90 0.28
N GLN A 51 15.59 18.65 -0.04
CA GLN A 51 14.25 18.06 0.07
C GLN A 51 13.20 18.57 -0.93
N TYR A 52 13.61 19.29 -1.98
CA TYR A 52 12.71 19.61 -3.11
C TYR A 52 12.70 18.48 -4.14
N TYR A 53 11.63 18.38 -4.92
CA TYR A 53 11.49 17.31 -5.92
C TYR A 53 12.35 17.48 -7.18
N GLY A 54 12.84 18.69 -7.45
CA GLY A 54 13.63 18.98 -8.64
C GLY A 54 14.09 20.43 -8.75
N GLY A 55 14.46 20.84 -9.97
CA GLY A 55 14.96 22.19 -10.26
C GLY A 55 16.49 22.30 -10.30
N THR A 56 16.99 23.47 -10.69
CA THR A 56 18.43 23.78 -10.70
C THR A 56 18.78 24.61 -9.46
N LEU A 57 19.70 24.11 -8.63
CA LEU A 57 20.23 24.89 -7.53
C LEU A 57 21.26 25.90 -8.07
N SER A 58 21.14 27.16 -7.69
CA SER A 58 22.07 28.22 -8.08
C SER A 58 22.70 28.87 -6.85
N CYS A 59 23.81 29.58 -7.04
CA CYS A 59 24.50 30.29 -5.97
C CYS A 59 24.34 31.81 -6.12
N ASN A 60 23.86 32.48 -5.07
CA ASN A 60 23.77 33.94 -5.05
C ASN A 60 25.15 34.59 -4.86
N SER A 61 25.25 35.89 -5.15
CA SER A 61 26.50 36.66 -4.98
C SER A 61 26.94 36.86 -3.52
N ASN A 62 26.13 36.39 -2.56
CA ASN A 62 26.44 36.34 -1.13
C ASN A 62 26.68 34.91 -0.63
N CYS A 63 26.86 33.94 -1.52
CA CYS A 63 27.24 32.56 -1.22
C CYS A 63 26.21 31.79 -0.37
N THR A 64 24.95 32.17 -0.54
CA THR A 64 23.79 31.41 -0.09
C THR A 64 23.08 30.79 -1.28
N TYR A 65 22.50 29.61 -1.10
CA TYR A 65 21.71 28.98 -2.15
C TYR A 65 20.56 29.88 -2.64
N ASP A 66 20.40 29.96 -3.97
CA ASP A 66 19.17 30.40 -4.62
C ASP A 66 18.31 29.16 -4.90
N ILE A 67 17.24 29.03 -4.13
CA ILE A 67 16.30 27.90 -4.19
C ILE A 67 15.06 28.19 -5.04
N THR A 68 15.03 29.32 -5.77
CA THR A 68 13.84 29.74 -6.52
C THR A 68 13.36 28.67 -7.51
N GLU A 69 14.27 28.05 -8.26
CA GLU A 69 13.91 26.95 -9.17
C GLU A 69 13.56 25.66 -8.42
N CYS A 70 14.17 25.42 -7.26
CA CYS A 70 13.83 24.27 -6.41
C CYS A 70 12.39 24.37 -5.90
N GLN A 71 12.00 25.54 -5.40
CA GLN A 71 10.63 25.82 -4.96
C GLN A 71 9.62 25.68 -6.09
N GLY A 72 10.01 26.02 -7.32
CA GLY A 72 9.16 25.81 -8.49
C GLY A 72 8.90 24.33 -8.81
N ALA A 73 9.74 23.41 -8.35
CA ALA A 73 9.55 21.97 -8.49
C ALA A 73 8.68 21.37 -7.37
N GLY A 74 8.45 22.11 -6.28
CA GLY A 74 7.61 21.68 -5.16
C GLY A 74 8.36 20.90 -4.07
N VAL A 75 7.70 20.78 -2.92
CA VAL A 75 8.14 20.02 -1.74
C VAL A 75 6.94 19.65 -0.89
N CYS A 76 6.99 18.47 -0.25
CA CYS A 76 5.98 18.05 0.69
C CYS A 76 5.73 19.08 1.79
N GLY A 77 4.46 19.40 2.02
CA GLY A 77 4.03 20.39 3.00
C GLY A 77 3.95 21.82 2.46
N ASP A 78 4.02 22.01 1.13
CA ASP A 78 3.88 23.32 0.50
C ASP A 78 2.41 23.73 0.22
N ASN A 79 1.44 22.88 0.62
CA ASN A 79 0.00 23.03 0.40
C ASN A 79 -0.43 23.01 -1.09
N LEU A 80 0.42 22.50 -1.98
CA LEU A 80 0.07 22.20 -3.35
C LEU A 80 0.35 20.72 -3.62
N LEU A 81 -0.65 19.94 -4.01
CA LEU A 81 -0.38 18.57 -4.42
C LEU A 81 0.47 18.54 -5.69
N GLN A 82 1.59 17.81 -5.67
CA GLN A 82 2.42 17.50 -6.82
C GLN A 82 2.30 16.01 -7.20
N PRO A 83 1.33 15.61 -8.06
CA PRO A 83 0.95 14.20 -8.27
C PRO A 83 2.04 13.29 -8.84
N ASP A 84 3.08 13.87 -9.44
CA ASP A 84 4.24 13.10 -9.93
C ASP A 84 5.18 12.66 -8.78
N PHE A 85 5.02 13.23 -7.58
CA PHE A 85 5.91 13.04 -6.43
C PHE A 85 5.18 12.73 -5.12
N GLU A 86 3.92 13.15 -4.99
CA GLU A 86 3.11 13.09 -3.77
C GLU A 86 1.85 12.27 -4.02
N GLU A 87 1.48 11.46 -3.03
CA GLU A 87 0.17 10.79 -3.03
C GLU A 87 -0.92 11.73 -2.47
N CYS A 88 -0.53 12.67 -1.61
CA CYS A 88 -1.40 13.61 -0.91
C CYS A 88 -0.63 14.84 -0.44
N GLU A 89 -1.33 15.90 -0.07
CA GLU A 89 -0.78 17.12 0.54
C GLU A 89 -1.69 17.64 1.65
N GLY A 90 -1.30 17.41 2.91
CA GLY A 90 -2.07 17.81 4.08
C GLY A 90 -3.47 17.20 4.09
N SER A 91 -4.49 18.01 3.77
CA SER A 91 -5.88 17.55 3.64
C SER A 91 -6.32 17.25 2.21
N ASP A 92 -5.50 17.61 1.21
CA ASP A 92 -5.73 17.23 -0.18
C ASP A 92 -5.24 15.78 -0.36
N LEU A 93 -6.18 14.83 -0.34
CA LEU A 93 -5.89 13.40 -0.43
C LEU A 93 -6.00 12.86 -1.86
N ASP A 94 -5.92 13.72 -2.88
CA ASP A 94 -6.13 13.38 -4.29
C ASP A 94 -7.42 12.58 -4.53
N PHE A 95 -8.49 13.00 -3.86
CA PHE A 95 -9.81 12.33 -3.87
C PHE A 95 -9.81 10.87 -3.38
N GLN A 96 -8.75 10.41 -2.72
CA GLN A 96 -8.71 9.09 -2.12
C GLN A 96 -9.36 9.06 -0.73
N SER A 97 -9.83 7.89 -0.34
CA SER A 97 -10.28 7.54 0.99
C SER A 97 -9.81 6.12 1.33
N CYS A 98 -10.00 5.68 2.58
CA CYS A 98 -9.72 4.29 2.94
C CYS A 98 -10.50 3.32 2.03
N GLU A 99 -11.75 3.66 1.70
CA GLU A 99 -12.63 2.86 0.84
C GLU A 99 -12.18 2.80 -0.62
N THR A 100 -11.65 3.89 -1.18
CA THR A 100 -11.11 3.86 -2.55
C THR A 100 -9.81 3.06 -2.65
N LEU A 101 -9.10 2.92 -1.52
CA LEU A 101 -7.85 2.16 -1.40
C LEU A 101 -8.06 0.69 -0.99
N GLY A 102 -9.31 0.25 -0.83
CA GLY A 102 -9.66 -1.17 -0.61
C GLY A 102 -9.98 -1.54 0.84
N PHE A 103 -9.97 -0.59 1.76
CA PHE A 103 -10.39 -0.82 3.15
C PHE A 103 -11.91 -0.63 3.30
N TYR A 104 -12.50 -1.17 4.36
CA TYR A 104 -13.95 -1.04 4.57
C TYR A 104 -14.36 0.31 5.16
N SER A 105 -13.51 0.91 6.00
CA SER A 105 -13.81 2.16 6.67
C SER A 105 -12.55 2.85 7.21
N GLY A 106 -12.74 4.00 7.86
CA GLY A 106 -11.69 4.72 8.56
C GLY A 106 -11.52 6.15 8.07
N THR A 107 -10.43 6.77 8.46
CA THR A 107 -10.07 8.12 8.01
C THR A 107 -8.68 8.07 7.40
N LEU A 108 -8.59 8.30 6.10
CA LEU A 108 -7.30 8.43 5.42
C LEU A 108 -6.65 9.76 5.81
N ALA A 109 -5.34 9.72 6.05
CA ALA A 109 -4.55 10.90 6.35
C ALA A 109 -3.33 10.98 5.43
N CYS A 110 -2.71 12.16 5.39
CA CYS A 110 -1.44 12.38 4.70
C CYS A 110 -0.32 12.52 5.73
N ASP A 111 0.76 11.77 5.56
CA ASP A 111 1.90 11.85 6.48
C ASP A 111 2.88 12.99 6.11
N SER A 112 3.93 13.17 6.92
CA SER A 112 4.94 14.22 6.69
C SER A 112 5.87 13.96 5.51
N ALA A 113 5.74 12.81 4.85
CA ALA A 113 6.44 12.45 3.62
C ALA A 113 5.50 12.47 2.41
N CYS A 114 4.28 13.01 2.57
CA CYS A 114 3.26 13.11 1.52
C CYS A 114 2.88 11.75 0.93
N GLN A 115 2.86 10.74 1.80
CA GLN A 115 2.34 9.40 1.54
C GLN A 115 1.02 9.20 2.29
N PHE A 116 0.17 8.32 1.77
CA PHE A 116 -1.05 7.93 2.46
C PHE A 116 -0.73 7.23 3.80
N ASP A 117 -1.23 7.80 4.90
CA ASP A 117 -1.23 7.15 6.20
C ASP A 117 -2.49 6.30 6.35
N LEU A 118 -2.30 4.99 6.22
CA LEU A 118 -3.35 3.97 6.32
C LEU A 118 -3.59 3.49 7.75
N SER A 119 -2.88 4.00 8.76
CA SER A 119 -2.96 3.50 10.14
C SER A 119 -4.35 3.65 10.78
N ASN A 120 -5.18 4.55 10.25
CA ASN A 120 -6.55 4.78 10.69
C ASN A 120 -7.61 4.17 9.74
N CYS A 121 -7.17 3.49 8.67
CA CYS A 121 -8.05 2.65 7.85
C CYS A 121 -8.32 1.32 8.57
N GLN A 122 -9.50 0.75 8.36
CA GLN A 122 -10.02 -0.36 9.14
C GLN A 122 -10.66 -1.41 8.26
N GLY A 123 -10.17 -2.66 8.43
CA GLY A 123 -10.62 -3.87 7.77
C GLY A 123 -10.33 -3.87 6.28
N GLU A 124 -9.87 -5.00 5.76
CA GLU A 124 -9.67 -5.22 4.34
C GLU A 124 -9.83 -6.70 4.02
N CYS A 125 -10.36 -6.99 2.82
CA CYS A 125 -10.56 -8.38 2.42
C CYS A 125 -9.24 -9.16 2.38
N GLY A 126 -9.18 -10.26 3.13
CA GLY A 126 -8.02 -11.15 3.13
C GLY A 126 -6.98 -10.81 4.19
N ASP A 127 -7.31 -9.98 5.17
CA ASP A 127 -6.44 -9.71 6.32
C ASP A 127 -6.43 -10.87 7.35
N GLY A 128 -7.35 -11.83 7.19
CA GLY A 128 -7.47 -13.03 8.02
C GLY A 128 -8.35 -12.83 9.26
N THR A 129 -8.93 -11.65 9.43
CA THR A 129 -9.96 -11.30 10.41
C THR A 129 -11.29 -11.26 9.68
N LEU A 130 -12.32 -11.89 10.24
CA LEU A 130 -13.64 -11.88 9.59
C LEU A 130 -14.42 -10.63 10.04
N GLU A 131 -14.57 -9.65 9.15
CA GLU A 131 -15.46 -8.51 9.36
C GLU A 131 -16.90 -8.84 8.91
N GLU A 132 -17.70 -9.46 9.79
CA GLU A 132 -19.06 -9.96 9.49
C GLU A 132 -20.03 -8.94 8.83
N GLN A 133 -19.76 -7.63 8.93
CA GLN A 133 -20.56 -6.60 8.27
C GLN A 133 -20.25 -6.45 6.77
N TRP A 134 -19.05 -6.85 6.35
CA TRP A 134 -18.48 -6.59 5.03
C TRP A 134 -18.05 -7.87 4.30
N GLU A 135 -17.80 -8.93 5.04
CA GLU A 135 -17.25 -10.19 4.55
C GLU A 135 -18.17 -11.37 4.89
N GLU A 136 -18.26 -12.32 3.97
CA GLU A 136 -18.91 -13.61 4.21
C GLU A 136 -17.93 -14.65 4.75
N CYS A 137 -16.64 -14.49 4.42
CA CYS A 137 -15.60 -15.44 4.76
C CYS A 137 -14.22 -14.79 4.71
N GLU A 138 -13.28 -15.51 5.31
CA GLU A 138 -11.86 -15.30 5.17
C GLU A 138 -11.17 -16.56 4.66
N ALA A 139 -10.03 -16.43 3.97
CA ALA A 139 -9.33 -17.58 3.39
C ALA A 139 -8.92 -18.62 4.45
N ASN A 140 -8.63 -18.15 5.67
CA ASN A 140 -8.26 -18.98 6.82
C ASN A 140 -9.41 -19.19 7.82
N ASN A 141 -10.56 -18.54 7.60
CA ASN A 141 -11.71 -18.60 8.49
C ASN A 141 -13.01 -18.57 7.67
N ILE A 142 -13.42 -19.75 7.19
CA ILE A 142 -14.66 -19.94 6.44
C ILE A 142 -15.73 -20.38 7.44
N PRO A 143 -16.72 -19.53 7.78
CA PRO A 143 -17.65 -19.79 8.87
C PRO A 143 -18.81 -20.74 8.49
N SER A 144 -18.79 -21.31 7.29
CA SER A 144 -19.83 -22.21 6.80
C SER A 144 -19.26 -23.34 5.92
N SER A 145 -20.13 -24.23 5.43
CA SER A 145 -19.76 -25.32 4.53
C SER A 145 -20.72 -25.39 3.33
N CYS A 146 -20.39 -26.19 2.33
CA CYS A 146 -21.29 -26.42 1.20
C CYS A 146 -22.64 -26.99 1.67
N GLU A 147 -22.63 -27.88 2.65
CA GLU A 147 -23.82 -28.52 3.22
C GLU A 147 -24.74 -27.55 3.95
N GLU A 148 -24.18 -26.61 4.70
CA GLU A 148 -24.96 -25.56 5.36
C GLU A 148 -25.60 -24.58 4.37
N LEU A 149 -24.98 -24.41 3.20
CA LEU A 149 -25.53 -23.64 2.08
C LEU A 149 -26.53 -24.43 1.23
N GLY A 150 -26.82 -25.70 1.58
CA GLY A 150 -27.81 -26.55 0.93
C GLY A 150 -27.28 -27.46 -0.18
N TYR A 151 -25.97 -27.46 -0.44
CA TYR A 151 -25.33 -28.39 -1.37
C TYR A 151 -25.10 -29.75 -0.73
N TYR A 152 -25.06 -30.80 -1.53
CA TYR A 152 -24.84 -32.14 -0.99
C TYR A 152 -23.40 -32.45 -0.55
N GLY A 153 -22.44 -31.60 -0.91
CA GLY A 153 -21.05 -31.73 -0.50
C GLY A 153 -20.13 -30.74 -1.20
N GLY A 154 -18.82 -30.96 -1.03
CA GLY A 154 -17.75 -30.15 -1.62
C GLY A 154 -16.93 -29.39 -0.59
N VAL A 155 -15.99 -28.60 -1.08
CA VAL A 155 -15.13 -27.72 -0.28
C VAL A 155 -15.51 -26.27 -0.57
N LEU A 156 -16.10 -25.62 0.42
CA LEU A 156 -16.38 -24.20 0.35
C LEU A 156 -15.05 -23.43 0.42
N ALA A 157 -14.86 -22.49 -0.50
CA ALA A 157 -13.69 -21.62 -0.52
C ALA A 157 -14.10 -20.16 -0.35
N CYS A 158 -13.17 -19.31 0.04
CA CYS A 158 -13.37 -17.86 0.02
C CYS A 158 -12.77 -17.25 -1.24
N ALA A 159 -13.53 -16.42 -1.95
CA ALA A 159 -13.06 -15.71 -3.13
C ALA A 159 -12.20 -14.49 -2.73
N PRO A 160 -11.38 -13.92 -3.66
CA PRO A 160 -10.55 -12.73 -3.37
C PRO A 160 -11.33 -11.45 -3.02
N ASN A 161 -12.65 -11.47 -3.14
CA ASN A 161 -13.57 -10.39 -2.74
C ASN A 161 -14.36 -10.74 -1.47
N CYS A 162 -13.91 -11.73 -0.70
CA CYS A 162 -14.47 -12.15 0.59
C CYS A 162 -15.93 -12.59 0.55
N THR A 163 -16.38 -13.09 -0.60
CA THR A 163 -17.65 -13.80 -0.78
C THR A 163 -17.41 -15.30 -0.91
N PHE A 164 -18.40 -16.11 -0.55
CA PHE A 164 -18.32 -17.56 -0.72
C PHE A 164 -18.11 -17.94 -2.20
N ASN A 165 -17.08 -18.75 -2.44
CA ASN A 165 -16.87 -19.42 -3.72
C ASN A 165 -17.46 -20.82 -3.67
N VAL A 166 -18.64 -20.96 -4.27
CA VAL A 166 -19.42 -22.21 -4.31
C VAL A 166 -19.12 -23.07 -5.54
N ALA A 167 -18.06 -22.79 -6.30
CA ALA A 167 -17.79 -23.51 -7.55
C ALA A 167 -17.59 -25.02 -7.34
N ASP A 168 -16.93 -25.42 -6.25
CA ASP A 168 -16.76 -26.85 -5.90
C ASP A 168 -18.09 -27.44 -5.37
N CYS A 169 -18.80 -26.70 -4.51
CA CYS A 169 -20.11 -27.11 -3.98
C CYS A 169 -21.10 -27.44 -5.10
N ALA A 170 -21.15 -26.59 -6.13
CA ALA A 170 -22.03 -26.76 -7.29
C ALA A 170 -21.79 -28.05 -8.08
N THR A 171 -20.64 -28.73 -7.90
CA THR A 171 -20.38 -30.03 -8.54
C THR A 171 -21.11 -31.19 -7.87
N TYR A 172 -21.56 -31.01 -6.62
CA TYR A 172 -22.32 -31.99 -5.86
C TYR A 172 -23.84 -31.81 -5.98
N GLY A 173 -24.29 -30.68 -6.52
CA GLY A 173 -25.71 -30.36 -6.75
C GLY A 173 -26.47 -29.94 -5.49
N VAL A 174 -27.73 -29.56 -5.70
CA VAL A 174 -28.71 -29.20 -4.67
C VAL A 174 -30.07 -29.77 -5.05
N CYS A 175 -30.91 -30.03 -4.06
CA CYS A 175 -32.32 -30.34 -4.32
C CYS A 175 -32.98 -29.25 -5.15
N GLY A 176 -33.51 -29.62 -6.32
CA GLY A 176 -34.24 -28.72 -7.20
C GLY A 176 -33.38 -28.02 -8.27
N ASP A 177 -32.17 -28.49 -8.54
CA ASP A 177 -31.31 -28.01 -9.63
C ASP A 177 -31.65 -28.61 -11.01
N GLY A 178 -32.61 -29.53 -11.07
CA GLY A 178 -33.07 -30.17 -12.30
C GLY A 178 -32.31 -31.43 -12.68
N ALA A 179 -31.33 -31.86 -11.88
CA ALA A 179 -30.56 -33.08 -12.08
C ALA A 179 -30.64 -33.98 -10.86
N VAL A 180 -30.96 -35.27 -11.06
CA VAL A 180 -31.06 -36.16 -9.90
C VAL A 180 -29.69 -36.64 -9.43
N GLN A 181 -29.24 -36.19 -8.25
CA GLN A 181 -28.03 -36.71 -7.62
C GLN A 181 -28.34 -37.97 -6.81
N SER A 182 -28.32 -39.11 -7.49
CA SER A 182 -28.80 -40.42 -7.01
C SER A 182 -28.21 -40.96 -5.69
N ILE A 183 -27.16 -40.34 -5.15
CA ILE A 183 -26.59 -40.69 -3.83
C ILE A 183 -27.27 -39.91 -2.69
N TYR A 184 -27.84 -38.75 -3.00
CA TYR A 184 -28.32 -37.76 -2.05
C TYR A 184 -29.83 -37.52 -2.12
N GLU A 185 -30.44 -37.73 -3.28
CA GLU A 185 -31.87 -37.52 -3.51
C GLU A 185 -32.49 -38.63 -4.38
N GLU A 186 -33.79 -38.83 -4.21
CA GLU A 186 -34.57 -39.84 -4.92
C GLU A 186 -35.15 -39.27 -6.23
N CYS A 187 -35.40 -37.97 -6.25
CA CYS A 187 -35.98 -37.22 -7.35
C CYS A 187 -35.49 -35.77 -7.30
N ASP A 188 -35.75 -35.04 -8.38
CA ASP A 188 -35.56 -33.58 -8.42
C ASP A 188 -36.77 -32.98 -9.14
N THR A 189 -37.47 -32.03 -8.52
CA THR A 189 -38.62 -31.32 -9.12
C THR A 189 -39.64 -32.27 -9.79
N THR A 190 -39.54 -32.45 -11.11
CA THR A 190 -40.40 -33.35 -11.91
C THR A 190 -39.68 -34.60 -12.42
N SER A 191 -38.36 -34.67 -12.23
CA SER A 191 -37.51 -35.82 -12.50
C SER A 191 -37.64 -36.86 -11.39
N LEU A 192 -38.55 -37.82 -11.57
CA LEU A 192 -38.77 -38.93 -10.63
C LEU A 192 -37.93 -40.18 -10.95
N GLN A 193 -36.93 -40.06 -11.85
CA GLN A 193 -36.10 -41.19 -12.34
C GLN A 193 -36.88 -42.40 -12.89
N GLY A 194 -38.14 -42.20 -13.30
CA GLY A 194 -39.01 -43.30 -13.75
C GLY A 194 -39.58 -44.14 -12.60
N ALA A 195 -39.47 -43.69 -11.35
CA ALA A 195 -40.09 -44.31 -10.20
C ALA A 195 -41.61 -44.37 -10.35
N THR A 196 -42.18 -45.45 -9.84
CA THR A 196 -43.61 -45.73 -9.85
C THR A 196 -44.15 -45.76 -8.43
N CYS A 197 -45.47 -45.67 -8.27
CA CYS A 197 -46.08 -45.88 -6.96
C CYS A 197 -45.70 -47.24 -6.34
N GLU A 198 -45.47 -48.27 -7.15
CA GLU A 198 -45.09 -49.60 -6.67
C GLU A 198 -43.70 -49.60 -6.04
N ASP A 199 -42.75 -48.85 -6.60
CA ASP A 199 -41.37 -48.74 -6.09
C ASP A 199 -41.33 -48.14 -4.67
N VAL A 200 -42.28 -47.26 -4.34
CA VAL A 200 -42.45 -46.65 -3.00
C VAL A 200 -43.51 -47.37 -2.13
N GLY A 201 -43.93 -48.57 -2.52
CA GLY A 201 -44.87 -49.39 -1.74
C GLY A 201 -46.30 -48.85 -1.68
N LYS A 202 -46.74 -48.16 -2.74
CA LYS A 202 -48.12 -47.67 -2.96
C LYS A 202 -48.70 -48.30 -4.23
N TRP A 203 -50.03 -48.31 -4.37
CA TRP A 203 -50.71 -49.00 -5.49
C TRP A 203 -51.59 -48.08 -6.35
N TYR A 204 -51.79 -46.82 -5.95
CA TYR A 204 -52.57 -45.81 -6.66
C TYR A 204 -52.11 -44.40 -6.24
N GLY A 205 -52.32 -43.42 -7.11
CA GLY A 205 -51.94 -42.01 -6.89
C GLY A 205 -51.04 -41.46 -7.98
N ASP A 206 -50.68 -40.18 -7.86
CA ASP A 206 -49.66 -39.53 -8.66
C ASP A 206 -48.41 -39.36 -7.78
N LEU A 207 -47.24 -39.73 -8.31
CA LEU A 207 -45.96 -39.55 -7.63
C LEU A 207 -45.46 -38.11 -7.86
N SER A 208 -44.92 -37.49 -6.82
CA SER A 208 -44.39 -36.12 -6.86
C SER A 208 -43.14 -36.03 -6.02
N CYS A 209 -42.16 -35.24 -6.47
CA CYS A 209 -41.00 -34.94 -5.65
C CYS A 209 -41.36 -33.91 -4.59
N ALA A 210 -41.09 -34.20 -3.33
CA ALA A 210 -41.21 -33.24 -2.24
C ALA A 210 -40.08 -32.20 -2.26
N ASP A 211 -40.24 -31.10 -1.53
CA ASP A 211 -39.24 -30.03 -1.43
C ASP A 211 -37.92 -30.47 -0.76
N ASP A 212 -37.91 -31.65 -0.11
CA ASP A 212 -36.72 -32.30 0.45
C ASP A 212 -36.13 -33.38 -0.48
N CYS A 213 -36.60 -33.43 -1.73
CA CYS A 213 -36.20 -34.37 -2.77
C CYS A 213 -36.38 -35.85 -2.43
N THR A 214 -37.47 -36.14 -1.69
CA THR A 214 -38.00 -37.49 -1.41
C THR A 214 -39.27 -37.79 -2.23
N LEU A 215 -39.53 -39.08 -2.48
CA LEU A 215 -40.66 -39.59 -3.29
C LEU A 215 -41.90 -40.04 -2.48
#